data_AF-A0A4W5L5T7-F1
#
_entry.id   AF-A0A4W5L5T7-F1
#
_cell.length_a   1.000
_cell.length_b   1.000
_cell.length_c   1.000
_cell.angle_alpha   90.00
_cell.angle_beta   90.00
_cell.angle_gamma   90.00
#
_symmetry.space_group_name_H-M   'P 1'
#
loop_
_entity.id
_entity.type
_entity.pdbx_description
1 polymer ?
#
loop_
_entity_poly.entity_id
_entity_poly.type
_entity_poly.pdbx_seq_one_letter_code
_entity_poly.pdbx_strand_id
1 'polypeptide(L)'
;MADETGFWAVYTSIPNAGNILVSRLDPRSLDILQSWDTGFPKRSAGETFMICGTLYVTNSHLAGAKVHFAYHTNSSSYEYTDIPFHNQYSHISMMDYNPRERALYTWNNGHQVIYNVTLFHVIQSDG
;
A
#
# COMPACT_ATOMS: atom_id res chain seq x y z
N MET A 1 -5.35 7.50 -1.28
CA MET A 1 -4.85 6.98 0.02
C MET A 1 -4.31 8.11 0.87
N ALA A 2 -4.28 7.94 2.18
CA ALA A 2 -3.67 8.87 3.11
C ALA A 2 -2.81 8.11 4.13
N ASP A 3 -1.70 8.72 4.54
CA ASP A 3 -0.83 8.19 5.59
C ASP A 3 -0.27 9.33 6.46
N GLU A 4 0.69 9.04 7.33
CA GLU A 4 1.35 10.01 8.21
C GLU A 4 2.06 11.15 7.46
N THR A 5 2.43 10.91 6.20
CA THR A 5 3.26 11.82 5.40
C THR A 5 2.44 12.62 4.39
N GLY A 6 1.22 12.21 4.05
CA GLY A 6 0.31 13.04 3.27
C GLY A 6 -0.75 12.29 2.47
N PHE A 7 -1.08 12.87 1.31
CA PHE A 7 -2.13 12.39 0.41
C PHE A 7 -1.51 11.80 -0.86
N TRP A 8 -2.03 10.64 -1.27
CA TRP A 8 -1.41 9.79 -2.28
C TRP A 8 -2.41 9.30 -3.31
N ALA A 9 -2.01 9.35 -4.57
CA ALA A 9 -2.68 8.67 -5.69
C ALA A 9 -1.88 7.44 -6.11
N VAL A 10 -2.55 6.30 -6.24
CA VAL A 10 -1.98 5.04 -6.73
C VAL A 10 -2.74 4.64 -8.00
N TYR A 11 -2.03 4.54 -9.12
CA TYR A 11 -2.63 4.36 -10.44
C TYR A 11 -1.68 3.65 -11.39
N THR A 12 -2.04 3.56 -12.67
CA THR A 12 -1.18 3.04 -13.74
C THR A 12 -1.21 3.98 -14.93
N SER A 13 -0.18 3.94 -15.75
CA SER A 13 -0.16 4.62 -17.05
C SER A 13 0.17 3.62 -18.17
N ILE A 14 -0.18 3.97 -19.41
CA ILE A 14 0.20 3.19 -20.60
C ILE A 14 1.73 3.19 -20.81
N PRO A 15 2.44 4.34 -20.71
CA PRO A 15 3.90 4.36 -20.86
C PRO A 15 4.66 3.47 -19.87
N ASN A 16 4.15 3.28 -18.65
CA ASN A 16 4.76 2.44 -17.62
C ASN A 16 4.27 0.98 -17.66
N ALA A 17 3.77 0.52 -18.82
CA ALA A 17 3.36 -0.86 -19.06
C ALA A 17 2.35 -1.44 -18.04
N GLY A 18 1.54 -0.59 -17.40
CA GLY A 18 0.60 -1.03 -16.36
C GLY A 18 1.22 -1.31 -14.98
N ASN A 19 2.47 -0.89 -14.76
CA ASN A 19 3.07 -0.87 -13.42
C ASN A 19 2.35 0.12 -12.52
N ILE A 20 2.34 -0.18 -11.23
CA ILE A 20 1.82 0.71 -10.20
C ILE A 20 2.70 1.96 -10.16
N LEU A 21 2.06 3.10 -10.35
CA LEU A 21 2.62 4.42 -10.12
C LEU A 21 2.05 4.95 -8.82
N VAL A 22 2.91 5.54 -8.00
CA VAL A 22 2.53 6.26 -6.79
C VAL A 22 2.84 7.73 -7.00
N SER A 23 1.91 8.62 -6.67
CA SER A 23 2.16 10.06 -6.67
C SER A 23 1.73 10.68 -5.37
N ARG A 24 2.58 11.56 -4.83
CA ARG A 24 2.25 12.40 -3.69
C ARG A 24 1.57 13.66 -4.19
N LEU A 25 0.45 14.00 -3.58
CA LEU A 25 -0.39 15.14 -3.96
C LEU A 25 -0.38 16.19 -2.86
N ASP A 26 -0.46 17.46 -3.24
CA ASP A 26 -0.85 18.51 -2.29
C ASP A 26 -2.35 18.36 -1.98
N PRO A 27 -2.75 18.26 -0.71
CA PRO A 27 -4.13 17.94 -0.36
C PRO A 27 -5.12 19.09 -0.61
N ARG A 28 -4.65 20.31 -0.91
CA ARG A 28 -5.51 21.48 -1.15
C ARG A 28 -5.71 21.75 -2.63
N SER A 29 -4.63 21.71 -3.40
CA SER A 29 -4.61 22.00 -4.84
C SER A 29 -4.80 20.74 -5.70
N LEU A 30 -4.49 19.56 -5.17
CA LEU A 30 -4.37 18.28 -5.89
C LEU A 30 -3.21 18.24 -6.90
N ASP A 31 -2.28 19.20 -6.83
CA ASP A 31 -1.09 19.19 -7.65
C ASP A 31 -0.21 17.98 -7.32
N ILE A 32 0.35 17.37 -8.35
CA ILE A 32 1.34 16.29 -8.21
C ILE A 32 2.66 16.90 -7.73
N LEU A 33 3.06 16.54 -6.52
CA LEU A 33 4.33 16.98 -5.93
C LEU A 33 5.50 16.12 -6.42
N GLN A 34 5.29 14.81 -6.51
CA GLN A 34 6.29 13.84 -6.95
C GLN A 34 5.61 12.53 -7.34
N SER A 35 6.23 11.79 -8.28
CA SER A 35 5.75 10.48 -8.75
C SER A 35 6.88 9.45 -8.74
N TRP A 36 6.51 8.19 -8.52
CA TRP A 36 7.40 7.02 -8.51
C TRP A 36 6.82 5.91 -9.36
N ASP A 37 7.63 5.29 -10.21
CA ASP A 37 7.33 3.99 -10.82
C ASP A 37 7.85 2.88 -9.91
N THR A 38 6.95 2.02 -9.47
CA THR A 38 7.28 0.94 -8.53
C THR A 38 7.86 -0.29 -9.23
N GLY A 39 7.67 -0.43 -10.54
CA GLY A 39 7.99 -1.65 -11.28
C GLY A 39 7.06 -2.84 -11.01
N PHE A 40 6.07 -2.72 -10.10
CA PHE A 40 5.16 -3.80 -9.77
C PHE A 40 3.90 -3.76 -10.68
N PRO A 41 3.55 -4.84 -11.41
CA PRO A 41 2.38 -4.84 -12.28
C PRO A 41 1.07 -4.74 -11.48
N LYS A 42 0.23 -3.72 -11.73
CA LYS A 42 -1.02 -3.54 -10.96
C LYS A 42 -1.97 -4.73 -11.07
N ARG A 43 -1.98 -5.43 -12.21
CA ARG A 43 -2.83 -6.62 -12.43
C ARG A 43 -2.42 -7.83 -11.58
N SER A 44 -1.21 -7.83 -11.03
CA SER A 44 -0.71 -8.86 -10.12
C SER A 44 -0.92 -8.50 -8.65
N ALA A 45 -1.43 -7.30 -8.37
CA ALA A 45 -1.77 -6.87 -7.02
C ALA A 45 -3.19 -7.30 -6.65
N GLY A 46 -3.39 -7.69 -5.39
CA GLY A 46 -4.71 -7.78 -4.78
C GLY A 46 -5.24 -6.40 -4.46
N GLU A 47 -4.67 -5.81 -3.41
CA GLU A 47 -4.94 -4.48 -2.91
C GLU A 47 -3.63 -3.79 -2.51
N THR A 48 -3.71 -2.48 -2.28
CA THR A 48 -2.54 -1.67 -1.93
C THR A 48 -2.89 -0.65 -0.86
N PHE A 49 -1.94 -0.30 0.00
CA PHE A 49 -2.10 0.76 1.01
C PHE A 49 -0.77 1.45 1.30
N MET A 50 -0.82 2.66 1.85
CA MET A 50 0.35 3.48 2.20
C MET A 50 0.49 3.59 3.71
N ILE A 51 1.70 3.43 4.25
CA ILE A 51 2.04 3.74 5.65
C ILE A 51 3.43 4.39 5.66
N CYS A 52 3.58 5.54 6.34
CA CYS A 52 4.87 6.24 6.48
C CYS A 52 5.67 6.40 5.15
N GLY A 53 5.00 6.68 4.03
CA GLY A 53 5.61 6.85 2.71
C GLY A 53 6.05 5.54 2.04
N THR A 54 5.65 4.38 2.56
CA THR A 54 5.88 3.07 1.93
C THR A 54 4.58 2.52 1.37
N LEU A 55 4.59 2.13 0.09
CA LEU A 55 3.48 1.41 -0.54
C LEU A 55 3.61 -0.07 -0.23
N TYR A 56 2.58 -0.65 0.37
CA TYR A 56 2.46 -2.08 0.57
C TYR A 56 1.45 -2.66 -0.41
N VAL A 57 1.78 -3.82 -0.98
CA VAL A 57 0.98 -4.49 -2.01
C VAL A 57 0.71 -5.93 -1.58
N THR A 58 -0.57 -6.32 -1.59
CA THR A 58 -0.94 -7.73 -1.41
C THR A 58 -0.84 -8.48 -2.73
N ASN A 59 -0.51 -9.77 -2.68
CA ASN A 59 -0.44 -10.62 -3.89
C ASN A 59 -1.80 -11.15 -4.37
N SER A 60 -2.86 -10.93 -3.58
CA SER A 60 -4.21 -11.44 -3.86
C SER A 60 -5.24 -10.64 -3.07
N HIS A 61 -6.45 -10.54 -3.60
CA HIS A 61 -7.63 -10.05 -2.89
C HIS A 61 -8.47 -11.21 -2.32
N LEU A 62 -8.02 -12.46 -2.54
CA LEU A 62 -8.69 -13.68 -2.11
C LEU A 62 -8.21 -14.21 -0.75
N ALA A 63 -8.77 -15.32 -0.29
CA ALA A 63 -8.28 -16.04 0.89
C ALA A 63 -6.79 -16.44 0.73
N GLY A 64 -6.02 -16.40 1.81
CA GLY A 64 -4.59 -16.71 1.80
C GLY A 64 -3.70 -15.63 1.19
N ALA A 65 -4.21 -14.40 1.05
CA ALA A 65 -3.40 -13.25 0.65
C ALA A 65 -2.24 -13.00 1.62
N LYS A 66 -1.21 -12.33 1.13
CA LYS A 66 -0.10 -11.81 1.92
C LYS A 66 0.31 -10.45 1.40
N VAL A 67 0.85 -9.61 2.27
CA VAL A 67 1.63 -8.45 1.83
C VAL A 67 2.94 -9.00 1.28
N HIS A 68 3.14 -8.83 -0.02
CA HIS A 68 4.21 -9.47 -0.78
C HIS A 68 5.26 -8.46 -1.23
N PHE A 69 4.90 -7.18 -1.36
CA PHE A 69 5.80 -6.19 -1.92
C PHE A 69 5.67 -4.88 -1.16
N ALA A 70 6.81 -4.26 -0.87
CA ALA A 70 6.90 -2.94 -0.27
C ALA A 70 7.77 -2.05 -1.15
N TYR A 71 7.30 -0.84 -1.45
CA TYR A 71 8.05 0.18 -2.18
C TYR A 71 8.25 1.42 -1.30
N HIS A 72 9.50 1.77 -1.04
CA HIS A 72 9.89 2.89 -0.20
C HIS A 72 10.12 4.13 -1.05
N THR A 73 9.25 5.13 -0.91
CA THR A 73 9.33 6.37 -1.72
C THR A 73 10.54 7.24 -1.38
N ASN A 74 11.07 7.14 -0.15
CA ASN A 74 12.24 7.89 0.31
C ASN A 74 13.54 7.47 -0.39
N SER A 75 13.77 6.16 -0.55
CA SER A 75 14.94 5.58 -1.19
C SER A 75 14.69 5.20 -2.66
N SER A 76 13.44 5.26 -3.12
CA SER A 76 13.02 4.76 -4.44
C SER A 76 13.44 3.30 -4.67
N SER A 77 13.39 2.50 -3.62
CA SER A 77 13.75 1.08 -3.63
C SER A 77 12.55 0.23 -3.22
N TYR A 78 12.61 -1.05 -3.53
CA TYR A 78 11.58 -2.01 -3.14
C TYR A 78 12.19 -3.23 -2.47
N GLU A 79 11.36 -3.94 -1.73
CA GLU A 79 11.64 -5.26 -1.21
C GLU A 79 10.44 -6.18 -1.38
N TYR A 80 10.72 -7.47 -1.51
CA TYR A 80 9.69 -8.50 -1.41
C TYR A 80 9.54 -8.90 0.06
N THR A 81 8.30 -8.86 0.53
CA THR A 81 7.91 -9.22 1.90
C THR A 81 7.10 -10.52 1.90
N ASP A 82 6.92 -11.10 3.08
CA ASP A 82 6.12 -12.32 3.27
C ASP A 82 5.29 -12.20 4.54
N ILE A 83 4.42 -11.19 4.61
CA ILE A 83 3.58 -10.92 5.78
C ILE A 83 2.21 -11.57 5.55
N PRO A 84 1.84 -12.61 6.30
CA PRO A 84 0.54 -13.27 6.13
C PRO A 84 -0.62 -12.29 6.37
N PHE A 85 -1.62 -12.30 5.48
CA PHE A 85 -2.82 -11.51 5.62
C PHE A 85 -4.06 -12.41 5.69
N HIS A 86 -4.70 -12.47 6.85
CA HIS A 86 -5.86 -13.33 7.05
C HIS A 86 -7.14 -12.67 6.52
N ASN A 87 -7.52 -13.03 5.29
CA ASN A 87 -8.76 -12.59 4.67
C ASN A 87 -9.95 -13.49 5.09
N GLN A 88 -10.76 -13.04 6.04
CA GLN A 88 -11.85 -13.82 6.62
C GLN A 88 -13.05 -14.05 5.68
N TYR A 89 -13.37 -13.11 4.78
CA TYR A 89 -14.57 -13.17 3.92
C TYR A 89 -14.25 -13.32 2.42
N SER A 90 -13.06 -13.83 2.12
CA SER A 90 -12.63 -14.33 0.80
C SER A 90 -12.46 -13.32 -0.31
N HIS A 91 -13.07 -12.13 -0.30
CA HIS A 91 -12.96 -11.19 -1.42
C HIS A 91 -12.92 -9.74 -0.94
N ILE A 92 -11.70 -9.19 -0.91
CA ILE A 92 -11.45 -7.78 -0.60
C ILE A 92 -11.75 -6.97 -1.86
N SER A 93 -12.42 -5.85 -1.67
CA SER A 93 -12.75 -4.90 -2.76
C SER A 93 -12.25 -3.49 -2.49
N MET A 94 -11.78 -3.25 -1.26
CA MET A 94 -11.13 -2.01 -0.84
C MET A 94 -10.28 -2.29 0.39
N MET A 95 -9.12 -1.66 0.47
CA MET A 95 -8.23 -1.66 1.62
C MET A 95 -7.55 -0.30 1.72
N ASP A 96 -7.80 0.43 2.81
CA ASP A 96 -7.20 1.74 3.06
C ASP A 96 -6.65 1.83 4.48
N TYR A 97 -5.54 2.53 4.65
CA TYR A 97 -4.94 2.79 5.95
C TYR A 97 -5.50 4.07 6.57
N ASN A 98 -5.77 4.03 7.87
CA ASN A 98 -6.10 5.21 8.66
C ASN A 98 -4.90 5.58 9.57
N PRO A 99 -4.14 6.65 9.27
CA PRO A 99 -2.97 7.03 10.06
C PRO A 99 -3.29 7.51 11.48
N ARG A 100 -4.53 7.96 11.73
CA ARG A 100 -4.96 8.40 13.07
C ARG A 100 -5.15 7.20 14.00
N GLU A 101 -5.70 6.11 13.48
CA GLU A 101 -6.03 4.91 14.25
C GLU A 101 -5.00 3.80 14.10
N ARG A 102 -4.08 3.94 13.14
CA ARG A 102 -3.05 2.95 12.81
C ARG A 102 -3.62 1.57 12.51
N ALA A 103 -4.69 1.57 11.72
CA ALA A 103 -5.42 0.37 11.34
C ALA A 103 -5.77 0.38 9.84
N LEU A 104 -5.85 -0.81 9.25
CA LEU A 104 -6.36 -1.01 7.90
C LEU A 104 -7.87 -1.21 7.95
N TYR A 105 -8.57 -0.40 7.17
CA TYR A 105 -9.99 -0.47 6.92
C TYR A 105 -10.22 -1.20 5.62
N THR A 106 -10.97 -2.29 5.65
CA THR A 106 -11.25 -3.10 4.45
C THR A 106 -12.74 -3.28 4.23
N TRP A 107 -13.12 -3.35 2.95
CA TRP A 107 -14.44 -3.83 2.53
C TRP A 107 -14.31 -5.21 1.91
N ASN A 108 -14.89 -6.20 2.58
CA ASN A 108 -14.67 -7.61 2.28
C ASN A 108 -16.02 -8.33 2.18
N ASN A 109 -16.43 -8.65 0.96
CA ASN A 109 -17.68 -9.34 0.65
C ASN A 109 -18.90 -8.82 1.46
N GLY A 110 -19.13 -7.50 1.46
CA GLY A 110 -20.24 -6.85 2.16
C GLY A 110 -20.00 -6.52 3.64
N HIS A 111 -18.82 -6.82 4.18
CA HIS A 111 -18.47 -6.57 5.57
C HIS A 111 -17.33 -5.55 5.67
N GLN A 112 -17.46 -4.60 6.59
CA GLN A 112 -16.33 -3.78 7.02
C GLN A 112 -15.50 -4.58 8.02
N VAL A 113 -14.21 -4.76 7.75
CA VAL A 113 -13.27 -5.44 8.64
C VAL A 113 -12.07 -4.55 8.90
N ILE A 114 -11.70 -4.40 10.16
CA ILE A 114 -10.59 -3.56 10.62
C ILE A 114 -9.45 -4.45 11.09
N TYR A 115 -8.24 -4.21 10.58
CA TYR A 115 -7.02 -4.91 10.99
C TYR A 115 -6.07 -3.95 11.70
N ASN A 116 -5.66 -4.30 12.91
CA ASN A 116 -4.63 -3.55 13.63
C ASN A 116 -3.27 -3.77 12.98
N VAL A 117 -2.48 -2.70 12.83
CA VAL A 117 -1.13 -2.76 12.26
C VAL A 117 -0.10 -2.59 13.38
N THR A 118 0.95 -3.41 13.34
CA THR A 118 2.14 -3.23 14.18
C THR A 118 3.31 -2.89 13.28
N LEU A 119 3.92 -1.73 13.50
CA LEU A 119 5.12 -1.29 12.78
C LEU A 119 6.33 -1.49 13.69
N PHE A 120 7.33 -2.23 13.20
CA PHE A 120 8.59 -2.38 13.92
C PHE A 120 9.57 -1.30 13.46
N HIS A 121 10.13 -0.56 14.42
CA HIS A 121 11.25 0.33 14.15
C HIS A 121 12.54 -0.49 14.27
N VAL A 122 13.11 -0.91 13.14
CA VAL A 122 14.38 -1.64 13.13
C VAL A 122 15.51 -0.63 13.26
N ILE A 123 16.10 -0.54 14.46
CA ILE A 123 17.35 0.21 14.66
C ILE A 123 18.48 -0.69 14.15
N GLN A 124 18.98 -0.40 12.95
CA GLN A 124 20.27 -0.95 12.53
C GLN A 124 21.35 -0.24 13.33
N SER A 125 21.92 -0.93 14.32
CA SER A 125 23.17 -0.51 14.94
C SER A 125 24.29 -0.89 13.99
N ASP A 126 24.90 0.11 13.35
CA ASP A 126 26.14 -0.07 12.60
C ASP A 126 27.19 -0.65 13.56
N GLY A 127 27.72 -1.83 13.21
CA GLY A 127 28.78 -2.51 13.96
C GLY A 127 30.18 -2.00 13.61
#